data_AF-A0A418DUM8-F1
#
_entry.id   AF-A0A418DUM8-F1
#
_cell.length_a   1.000
_cell.length_b   1.000
_cell.length_c   1.000
_cell.angle_alpha   90.00
_cell.angle_beta   90.00
_cell.angle_gamma   90.00
#
_symmetry.space_group_name_H-M   'P 1'
#
loop_
_entity.id
_entity.type
_entity.pdbx_description
1 polymer ?
#
loop_
_entity_poly.entity_id
_entity_poly.type
_entity_poly.pdbx_seq_one_letter_code
_entity_poly.pdbx_strand_id
1 'polypeptide(L)'
;MHKTVVAIAGVKCAKVRTQRNGNGLVKFPRFALRDFVLVARALQHPASILALKGPCRVVKVDSDHRLEVQQLVPPGETSLHHTSRLRFYCEGGRDIDEDLKAHIAFGDEGF
;
A
#
# COMPACT_ATOMS: atom_id res chain seq x y z
N MET A 1 -34.94 -4.48 19.00
CA MET A 1 -33.94 -5.44 18.49
C MET A 1 -32.68 -4.78 17.89
N HIS A 2 -32.74 -3.56 17.35
CA HIS A 2 -31.60 -2.88 16.71
C HIS A 2 -30.40 -2.55 17.64
N LYS A 3 -30.67 -2.05 18.86
CA LYS A 3 -29.64 -1.66 19.85
C LYS A 3 -28.76 -2.81 20.34
N THR A 4 -29.33 -4.01 20.45
CA THR A 4 -28.63 -5.21 20.89
C THR A 4 -27.66 -5.72 19.82
N VAL A 5 -28.05 -5.66 18.55
CA VAL A 5 -27.21 -6.06 17.41
C VAL A 5 -26.00 -5.14 17.27
N VAL A 6 -26.17 -3.83 17.40
CA VAL A 6 -25.07 -2.84 17.37
C VAL A 6 -24.10 -3.04 18.53
N ALA A 7 -24.60 -3.30 19.74
CA ALA A 7 -23.76 -3.57 20.90
C ALA A 7 -22.95 -4.88 20.76
N ILE A 8 -23.59 -5.95 20.26
CA ILE A 8 -22.92 -7.23 19.99
C ILE A 8 -21.86 -7.09 18.90
N ALA A 9 -22.16 -6.33 17.84
CA ALA A 9 -21.19 -6.02 16.79
C ALA A 9 -20.00 -5.21 17.33
N GLY A 10 -20.25 -4.21 18.18
CA GLY A 10 -19.21 -3.42 18.83
C GLY A 10 -18.26 -4.27 19.69
N VAL A 11 -18.82 -5.15 20.52
CA VAL A 11 -18.04 -6.07 21.38
C VAL A 11 -17.24 -7.08 20.54
N LYS A 12 -17.83 -7.64 19.48
CA LYS A 12 -17.14 -8.55 18.56
C LYS A 12 -15.97 -7.86 17.85
N CYS A 13 -16.18 -6.63 17.34
CA CYS A 13 -15.14 -5.83 16.70
C CYS A 13 -14.02 -5.45 17.68
N ALA A 14 -14.36 -5.10 18.93
CA ALA A 14 -13.38 -4.80 19.97
C ALA A 14 -12.51 -6.02 20.29
N LYS A 15 -13.11 -7.20 20.48
CA LYS A 15 -12.38 -8.45 20.77
C LYS A 15 -11.39 -8.83 19.66
N VAL A 16 -11.80 -8.70 18.39
CA VAL A 16 -10.91 -8.95 17.23
C VAL A 16 -9.76 -7.95 17.17
N ARG A 17 -10.00 -6.67 17.53
CA ARG A 17 -8.95 -5.64 17.60
C ARG A 17 -7.94 -5.92 18.72
N THR A 18 -8.41 -6.27 19.91
CA THR A 18 -7.54 -6.61 21.05
C THR A 18 -6.70 -7.85 20.76
N GLN A 19 -7.25 -8.83 20.05
CA GLN A 19 -6.52 -10.03 19.64
C GLN A 19 -5.41 -9.73 18.61
N ARG A 20 -5.64 -8.78 17.69
CA ARG A 20 -4.61 -8.31 16.75
C ARG A 20 -3.50 -7.48 17.41
N ASN A 21 -3.80 -6.87 18.57
CA ASN A 21 -2.85 -6.08 19.33
C ASN A 21 -1.92 -6.93 20.22
N GLY A 22 -2.14 -8.25 20.26
CA GLY A 22 -1.27 -9.20 20.95
C GLY A 22 -0.01 -9.46 20.14
N ASN A 23 1.10 -8.83 20.55
CA ASN A 23 2.47 -9.30 20.37
C ASN A 23 3.04 -9.37 18.93
N GLY A 24 2.90 -8.30 18.16
CA GLY A 24 3.71 -8.12 16.96
C GLY A 24 4.25 -6.71 16.88
N LEU A 25 5.50 -6.49 17.28
CA LEU A 25 6.28 -5.42 16.66
C LEU A 25 6.34 -5.79 15.18
N VAL A 26 5.46 -5.19 14.38
CA VAL A 26 5.35 -5.52 12.95
C VAL A 26 6.68 -5.14 12.33
N LYS A 27 7.50 -6.14 12.01
CA LYS A 27 8.74 -5.95 11.24
C LYS A 27 8.29 -5.58 9.83
N PHE A 28 8.30 -4.29 9.54
CA PHE A 28 8.02 -3.83 8.18
C PHE A 28 9.14 -4.30 7.25
N PRO A 29 8.81 -4.67 6.00
CA PRO A 29 9.83 -4.89 4.99
C PRO A 29 10.71 -3.63 4.90
N ARG A 30 12.03 -3.79 5.02
CA ARG A 30 12.97 -2.72 4.72
C ARG A 30 13.08 -2.61 3.22
N PHE A 31 12.42 -1.60 2.66
CA PHE A 31 12.60 -1.22 1.27
C PHE A 31 13.89 -0.42 1.14
N ALA A 32 14.63 -0.62 0.06
CA ALA A 32 15.81 0.15 -0.29
C ALA A 32 15.44 1.30 -1.22
N LEU A 33 16.34 2.29 -1.29
CA LEU A 33 16.26 3.31 -2.32
C LEU A 33 16.28 2.65 -3.70
N ARG A 34 15.48 3.21 -4.60
CA ARG A 34 15.23 2.74 -5.98
C ARG A 34 14.39 1.48 -6.11
N ASP A 35 14.03 0.79 -5.04
CA ASP A 35 13.14 -0.38 -5.15
C ASP A 35 11.81 0.00 -5.79
N PHE A 36 11.25 -0.93 -6.56
CA PHE A 36 9.94 -0.80 -7.14
C PHE A 36 8.91 -1.40 -6.21
N VAL A 37 7.85 -0.65 -5.94
CA VAL A 37 6.79 -1.00 -4.99
C VAL A 37 5.41 -0.67 -5.56
N LEU A 38 4.42 -1.49 -5.26
CA LEU A 38 3.01 -1.21 -5.54
C LEU A 38 2.39 -0.46 -4.36
N VAL A 39 1.53 0.51 -4.64
CA VAL A 39 0.86 1.33 -3.63
C VAL A 39 -0.59 0.89 -3.45
N ALA A 40 -0.94 0.42 -2.26
CA ALA A 40 -2.30 0.06 -1.90
C ALA A 40 -3.17 1.31 -1.66
N ARG A 41 -4.17 1.53 -2.52
CA ARG A 41 -5.17 2.59 -2.43
C ARG A 41 -6.53 2.01 -2.08
N ALA A 42 -7.28 2.71 -1.23
CA ALA A 42 -8.66 2.36 -0.95
C ALA A 42 -9.55 2.89 -2.08
N LEU A 43 -10.36 2.01 -2.69
CA LEU A 43 -11.40 2.43 -3.62
C LEU A 43 -12.59 2.98 -2.83
N GLN A 44 -13.28 3.99 -3.39
CA GLN A 44 -14.45 4.60 -2.75
C GLN A 44 -15.69 3.69 -2.73
N HIS A 45 -15.63 2.51 -3.35
CA HIS A 45 -16.73 1.53 -3.34
C HIS A 45 -16.92 0.90 -1.94
N PRO A 46 -18.15 0.49 -1.56
CA PRO A 46 -18.48 0.01 -0.21
C PRO A 46 -17.90 -1.37 0.13
N ALA A 47 -17.08 -1.97 -0.73
CA ALA A 47 -16.34 -3.20 -0.45
C ALA A 47 -14.88 -2.86 -0.10
N SER A 48 -14.34 -3.52 0.93
CA SER A 48 -13.03 -3.30 1.54
C SER A 48 -11.82 -3.67 0.66
N ILE A 49 -11.91 -3.45 -0.64
CA ILE A 49 -10.90 -3.90 -1.61
C ILE A 49 -9.87 -2.77 -1.76
N LEU A 50 -8.62 -3.10 -1.44
CA LEU A 50 -7.48 -2.24 -1.73
C LEU A 50 -7.03 -2.53 -3.16
N ALA A 51 -7.09 -1.52 -4.02
CA ALA A 51 -6.48 -1.58 -5.34
C ALA A 51 -4.97 -1.34 -5.20
N LEU A 52 -4.16 -2.17 -5.85
CA LEU A 52 -2.73 -1.93 -5.98
C LEU A 52 -2.50 -1.05 -7.20
N LYS A 53 -2.14 0.21 -6.96
CA LYS A 53 -1.62 1.10 -8.00
C LYS A 53 -0.16 0.72 -8.27
N GLY A 54 0.23 0.87 -9.54
CA GLY A 54 1.40 0.25 -10.15
C GLY A 54 2.76 0.45 -9.46
N PRO A 55 3.82 -0.05 -10.08
CA PRO A 55 5.19 0.08 -9.62
C PRO A 55 5.59 1.55 -9.56
N CYS A 56 5.72 2.06 -8.35
CA CYS A 56 6.37 3.30 -8.01
C CYS A 56 7.80 3.00 -7.57
N ARG A 57 8.74 3.91 -7.82
CA ARG A 57 10.12 3.82 -7.37
C ARG A 57 10.27 4.48 -6.01
N VAL A 58 10.90 3.81 -5.04
CA VAL A 58 11.28 4.46 -3.77
C VAL A 58 12.36 5.49 -4.06
N VAL A 59 12.07 6.76 -3.84
CA VAL A 59 12.99 7.88 -4.09
C VAL A 59 13.60 8.43 -2.80
N LYS A 60 12.90 8.29 -1.67
CA LYS A 60 13.38 8.74 -0.37
C LYS A 60 12.82 7.88 0.75
N VAL A 61 13.66 7.64 1.76
CA VAL A 61 13.24 7.06 3.04
C VAL A 61 13.11 8.22 4.03
N ASP A 62 11.87 8.55 4.42
CA ASP A 62 11.58 9.65 5.34
C ASP A 62 11.70 9.19 6.81
N SER A 63 11.30 7.95 7.08
CA SER A 63 11.40 7.29 8.38
C SER A 63 11.35 5.77 8.19
N ASP A 64 11.61 5.00 9.25
CA ASP A 64 11.53 3.51 9.22
C ASP A 64 10.16 2.96 8.74
N HIS A 65 9.12 3.79 8.76
CA HIS A 65 7.75 3.42 8.42
C HIS A 65 7.12 4.31 7.34
N ARG A 66 7.84 5.32 6.81
CA ARG A 66 7.33 6.24 5.77
C ARG A 66 8.35 6.37 4.64
N LEU A 67 7.88 6.12 3.42
CA LEU A 67 8.69 6.15 2.22
C LEU A 67 8.03 7.05 1.18
N GLU A 68 8.86 7.88 0.54
CA GLU A 68 8.46 8.63 -0.64
C GLU A 68 8.70 7.78 -1.87
N VAL A 69 7.65 7.63 -2.67
CA VAL A 69 7.67 6.84 -3.89
C VAL A 69 7.30 7.74 -5.07
N GLN A 70 7.88 7.49 -6.22
CA GLN A 70 7.66 8.22 -7.45
C GLN A 70 6.98 7.33 -8.49
N GLN A 71 5.94 7.83 -9.14
CA GLN A 71 5.34 7.14 -10.28
C GLN A 71 6.33 7.09 -11.46
N LEU A 72 6.42 5.95 -12.14
CA LEU A 72 7.33 5.77 -13.28
C LEU A 72 6.80 6.36 -14.58
N VAL A 73 5.48 6.54 -14.67
CA VAL A 73 4.80 7.12 -15.82
C VAL A 73 4.72 8.64 -15.63
N PRO A 74 5.02 9.45 -16.67
CA PRO A 74 4.83 10.90 -16.63
C PRO A 74 3.42 11.27 -16.16
N PRO A 75 3.26 12.29 -15.29
CA PRO A 75 4.23 13.34 -14.93
C PRO A 75 5.25 12.95 -13.84
N GLY A 76 5.25 11.71 -13.35
CA GLY A 76 6.27 11.24 -12.39
C GLY A 76 6.07 11.81 -10.98
N GLU A 77 4.82 11.94 -10.55
CA GLU A 77 4.45 12.47 -9.23
C GLU A 77 5.06 11.64 -8.10
N THR A 78 5.51 12.33 -7.04
CA THR A 78 5.92 11.69 -5.80
C THR A 78 4.82 11.73 -4.75
N SER A 79 4.75 10.68 -3.93
CA SER A 79 3.81 10.60 -2.83
C SER A 79 4.40 9.86 -1.62
N LEU A 80 4.01 10.29 -0.43
CA LEU A 80 4.50 9.76 0.84
C LEU A 80 3.55 8.69 1.38
N HIS A 81 4.04 7.47 1.56
CA HIS A 81 3.24 6.33 2.01
C HIS A 81 3.84 5.62 3.23
N HIS A 82 2.96 5.08 4.06
CA HIS A 82 3.35 4.16 5.12
C HIS A 82 3.78 2.81 4.54
N THR A 83 4.80 2.16 5.09
CA THR A 83 5.32 0.87 4.60
C THR A 83 4.26 -0.23 4.52
N SER A 84 3.25 -0.21 5.42
CA SER A 84 2.09 -1.12 5.36
C SER A 84 1.18 -0.96 4.13
N ARG A 85 1.29 0.17 3.42
CA ARG A 85 0.58 0.44 2.16
C ARG A 85 1.42 0.08 0.93
N LEU A 86 2.65 -0.36 1.13
CA LEU A 86 3.58 -0.69 0.06
C LEU A 86 3.74 -2.20 -0.05
N ARG A 87 3.72 -2.70 -1.28
CA ARG A 87 4.05 -4.09 -1.59
C ARG A 87 5.27 -4.12 -2.48
N PHE A 88 6.27 -4.90 -2.11
CA PHE A 88 7.47 -5.05 -2.93
C PHE A 88 7.12 -5.59 -4.31
N TYR A 89 7.71 -5.00 -5.35
CA TYR A 89 7.54 -5.42 -6.74
C TYR A 89 8.87 -5.95 -7.30
N CYS A 90 9.92 -5.12 -7.26
CA CYS A 90 11.24 -5.51 -7.78
C CYS A 90 12.37 -4.67 -7.17
N GLU A 91 13.59 -5.20 -7.20
CA GLU A 91 14.79 -4.50 -6.73
C GLU A 91 15.17 -3.35 -7.68
N GLY A 92 15.68 -2.26 -7.12
CA GLY A 92 16.01 -1.05 -7.86
C GLY A 92 17.21 -1.13 -8.83
N GLY A 93 17.87 -2.29 -8.90
CA GLY A 93 18.97 -2.60 -9.80
C GLY A 93 18.55 -3.07 -11.19
N ARG A 94 17.27 -3.40 -11.41
CA ARG A 94 16.76 -3.68 -12.76
C ARG A 94 16.53 -2.38 -13.51
N ASP A 95 16.96 -2.33 -14.76
CA ASP A 95 16.61 -1.23 -15.65
C ASP A 95 15.10 -1.19 -15.85
N ILE A 96 14.57 0.04 -15.89
CA ILE A 96 13.18 0.27 -16.27
C ILE A 96 13.10 0.04 -17.78
N ASP A 97 12.56 -1.09 -18.16
CA ASP A 97 12.21 -1.36 -19.56
C ASP A 97 10.94 -0.57 -19.94
N GLU A 98 10.82 -0.16 -21.19
CA GLU A 98 9.63 0.55 -21.66
C GLU A 98 8.39 -0.34 -21.67
N ASP A 99 8.59 -1.65 -21.75
CA ASP A 99 7.53 -2.65 -21.52
C ASP A 99 6.99 -2.60 -20.10
N LEU A 100 7.86 -2.33 -19.11
CA LEU A 100 7.41 -2.10 -17.73
C LEU A 100 6.56 -0.83 -17.69
N LYS A 101 7.03 0.30 -18.21
CA LYS A 101 6.23 1.55 -18.22
C LYS A 101 4.89 1.37 -18.95
N ALA A 102 4.86 0.63 -20.05
CA ALA A 102 3.65 0.34 -20.81
C ALA A 102 2.64 -0.50 -20.00
N HIS A 103 3.11 -1.52 -19.27
CA HIS A 103 2.28 -2.31 -18.37
C HIS A 103 1.68 -1.46 -17.24
N ILE A 104 2.43 -0.47 -16.74
CA ILE A 104 1.98 0.44 -15.68
C ILE A 104 0.89 1.38 -16.17
N ALA A 105 1.07 1.96 -17.36
CA ALA A 105 0.10 2.88 -17.95
C ALA A 105 -1.28 2.21 -18.11
N PHE A 106 -1.31 0.95 -18.52
CA PHE A 106 -2.55 0.18 -18.65
C PHE A 106 -3.26 -0.07 -17.30
N GLY A 107 -2.51 -0.20 -16.20
CA GLY A 107 -3.06 -0.50 -14.87
C GLY A 107 -3.60 0.71 -14.09
N ASP A 108 -3.30 1.94 -14.51
CA ASP A 108 -3.74 3.18 -13.82
C ASP A 108 -5.12 3.67 -14.29
N GLU A 109 -5.70 3.06 -15.34
CA GLU A 109 -7.00 3.45 -15.91
C GLU A 109 -8.23 3.01 -15.07
N GLY A 110 -8.02 2.25 -13.98
CA GLY A 110 -9.08 1.93 -13.02
C GLY A 110 -10.07 0.87 -13.52
N PHE A 111 -10.13 -0.24 -12.80
CA PHE A 111 -11.28 -1.15 -12.81
C PHE A 111 -12.19 -0.84 -11.62
#